data_AF-A0A2D9S8P6-F1
#
_entry.id   AF-A0A2D9S8P6-F1
#
_cell.length_a   1.000
_cell.length_b   1.000
_cell.length_c   1.000
_cell.angle_alpha   90.00
_cell.angle_beta   90.00
_cell.angle_gamma   90.00
#
_symmetry.space_group_name_H-M   'P 1'
#
loop_
_entity.id
_entity.type
_entity.pdbx_description
1 polymer ?
#
loop_
_entity_poly.entity_id
_entity_poly.type
_entity_poly.pdbx_seq_one_letter_code
_entity_poly.pdbx_strand_id
1 'polypeptide(L)'
;MNAELCARSIRELARRMLRSRGVIIQTPEHIDIDDSLSLKISDLAPSLYFGFEIKFHKKEQIIITNIGELGGQIGFPEPPETEVWIPVDLQVGFDELSLEVIRLAGAGYPGCVGCGGEDAELPWQETEIRKMFDLQ
;
A
#
# COMPACT_ATOMS: atom_id res chain seq x y z
N MET A 1 -18.27 -5.20 -4.21
CA MET A 1 -16.87 -4.77 -4.04
C MET A 1 -16.18 -4.78 -5.39
N ASN A 2 -15.70 -3.63 -5.85
CA ASN A 2 -15.07 -3.47 -7.16
C ASN A 2 -13.59 -3.86 -7.09
N ALA A 3 -13.21 -4.97 -7.71
CA ALA A 3 -11.81 -5.42 -7.76
C ALA A 3 -10.89 -4.38 -8.42
N GLU A 4 -11.36 -3.66 -9.43
CA GLU A 4 -10.55 -2.64 -10.11
C GLU A 4 -10.28 -1.42 -9.22
N LEU A 5 -11.29 -0.93 -8.48
CA LEU A 5 -11.07 0.18 -7.56
C LEU A 5 -10.11 -0.20 -6.44
N CYS A 6 -10.22 -1.43 -5.90
CA CYS A 6 -9.25 -1.94 -4.93
C CYS A 6 -7.84 -1.99 -5.52
N ALA A 7 -7.67 -2.48 -6.76
CA ALA A 7 -6.38 -2.50 -7.45
C ALA A 7 -5.78 -1.09 -7.63
N ARG A 8 -6.61 -0.09 -7.93
CA ARG A 8 -6.18 1.32 -8.03
C ARG A 8 -5.71 1.86 -6.68
N SER A 9 -6.45 1.60 -5.60
CA SER A 9 -6.05 1.98 -4.23
C SER A 9 -4.75 1.27 -3.81
N ILE A 10 -4.60 -0.03 -4.12
CA ILE A 10 -3.37 -0.79 -3.86
C ILE A 10 -2.18 -0.16 -4.60
N ARG A 11 -2.33 0.17 -5.88
CA ARG A 11 -1.30 0.88 -6.67
C ARG A 11 -0.89 2.20 -6.05
N GLU A 12 -1.84 3.01 -5.60
CA GLU A 12 -1.51 4.28 -4.96
C GLU A 12 -0.76 4.09 -3.64
N LEU A 13 -1.22 3.16 -2.79
CA LEU A 13 -0.55 2.90 -1.52
C LEU A 13 0.88 2.39 -1.74
N ALA A 14 1.08 1.49 -2.69
CA ALA A 14 2.41 1.01 -3.09
C ALA A 14 3.33 2.15 -3.56
N ARG A 15 2.80 3.10 -4.35
CA ARG A 15 3.54 4.30 -4.76
C ARG A 15 3.95 5.17 -3.57
N ARG A 16 3.04 5.41 -2.62
CA ARG A 16 3.34 6.16 -1.39
C ARG A 16 4.40 5.47 -0.54
N MET A 17 4.33 4.15 -0.42
CA MET A 17 5.36 3.36 0.27
C MET A 17 6.72 3.59 -0.39
N LEU A 18 6.85 3.44 -1.71
CA LEU A 18 8.12 3.57 -2.42
C LEU A 18 8.71 5.00 -2.45
N ARG A 19 7.87 6.03 -2.30
CA ARG A 19 8.33 7.43 -2.11
C ARG A 19 8.71 7.76 -0.68
N SER A 20 8.29 6.95 0.29
CA SER A 20 8.61 7.16 1.69
C SER A 20 10.07 6.83 2.01
N ARG A 21 10.50 7.18 3.22
CA ARG A 21 11.85 6.87 3.73
C ARG A 21 11.91 5.54 4.49
N GLY A 22 10.77 4.96 4.81
CA GLY A 22 10.59 3.74 5.59
C GLY A 22 9.11 3.50 5.88
N VAL A 23 8.75 2.26 6.18
CA VAL A 23 7.35 1.84 6.34
C VAL A 23 7.19 1.02 7.61
N ILE A 24 6.12 1.30 8.37
CA ILE A 24 5.68 0.48 9.49
C ILE A 24 4.34 -0.15 9.11
N ILE A 25 4.28 -1.47 9.10
CA ILE A 25 3.05 -2.24 8.85
C ILE A 25 2.57 -2.78 10.19
N GLN A 26 1.35 -2.41 10.59
CA GLN A 26 0.69 -2.97 11.77
C GLN A 26 -0.43 -3.90 11.33
N THR A 27 -0.41 -5.15 11.78
CA THR A 27 -1.27 -6.22 11.23
C THR A 27 -1.71 -7.21 12.32
N PRO A 28 -2.82 -7.97 12.16
CA PRO A 28 -3.11 -9.13 12.99
C PRO A 28 -2.04 -10.20 12.94
N GLU A 29 -1.91 -10.99 14.01
CA GLU A 29 -0.96 -12.13 14.07
C GLU A 29 -1.31 -13.27 13.10
N HIS A 30 -2.54 -13.32 12.58
CA HIS A 30 -3.00 -14.38 11.68
C HIS A 30 -2.69 -14.10 10.20
N ILE A 31 -2.18 -12.91 9.87
CA ILE A 31 -1.78 -12.58 8.50
C ILE A 31 -0.46 -13.28 8.21
N ASP A 32 -0.43 -14.04 7.13
CA ASP A 32 0.77 -14.70 6.64
C ASP A 32 1.67 -13.67 5.96
N ILE A 33 2.93 -13.68 6.34
CA ILE A 33 3.92 -12.69 5.92
C ILE A 33 5.12 -13.47 5.39
N ASP A 34 5.46 -13.22 4.12
CA ASP A 34 6.72 -13.73 3.56
C ASP A 34 7.90 -13.07 4.29
N ASP A 35 8.64 -13.85 5.09
CA ASP A 35 9.83 -13.41 5.82
C ASP A 35 10.87 -12.73 4.91
N SER A 36 10.89 -13.06 3.62
CA SER A 36 11.80 -12.47 2.64
C SER A 36 11.32 -11.15 2.05
N LEU A 37 10.07 -10.72 2.33
CA LEU A 37 9.48 -9.50 1.77
C LEU A 37 10.30 -8.26 2.11
N SER A 38 10.69 -8.12 3.38
CA SER A 38 11.49 -6.98 3.84
C SER A 38 12.81 -6.85 3.08
N LEU A 39 13.51 -7.98 2.90
CA LEU A 39 14.77 -8.06 2.15
C LEU A 39 14.56 -7.73 0.67
N LYS A 40 13.56 -8.34 0.02
CA LYS A 40 13.23 -8.09 -1.39
C LYS A 40 12.97 -6.62 -1.66
N ILE A 41 12.18 -5.95 -0.83
CA ILE A 41 11.86 -4.54 -1.06
C ILE A 41 13.08 -3.66 -0.74
N SER A 42 13.86 -3.95 0.31
CA SER A 42 15.10 -3.21 0.58
C SER A 42 16.10 -3.26 -0.57
N ASP A 43 16.22 -4.40 -1.25
CA ASP A 43 17.09 -4.55 -2.42
C ASP A 43 16.58 -3.76 -3.64
N LEU A 44 15.25 -3.71 -3.83
CA LEU A 44 14.63 -3.07 -5.00
C LEU A 44 14.37 -1.58 -4.82
N ALA A 45 14.23 -1.10 -3.59
CA ALA A 45 13.80 0.28 -3.28
C ALA A 45 14.79 0.99 -2.34
N PRO A 46 15.92 1.51 -2.85
CA PRO A 46 16.90 2.23 -2.04
C PRO A 46 16.35 3.49 -1.34
N SER A 47 15.22 4.04 -1.81
CA SER A 47 14.53 5.17 -1.16
C SER A 47 14.06 4.83 0.26
N LEU A 48 13.78 3.55 0.54
CA LEU A 48 13.34 3.02 1.82
C LEU A 48 14.51 2.74 2.75
N TYR A 49 15.36 3.74 2.98
CA TYR A 49 16.61 3.55 3.72
C TYR A 49 16.41 3.26 5.23
N PHE A 50 15.26 3.61 5.83
CA PHE A 50 14.90 3.14 7.17
C PHE A 50 14.29 1.73 7.18
N GLY A 51 14.01 1.15 6.00
CA GLY A 51 13.50 -0.20 5.83
C GLY A 51 12.02 -0.37 6.17
N PHE A 52 11.65 -1.64 6.40
CA PHE A 52 10.32 -2.08 6.80
C PHE A 52 10.34 -2.59 8.23
N GLU A 53 9.34 -2.21 9.01
CA GLU A 53 9.06 -2.76 10.33
C GLU A 53 7.65 -3.35 10.34
N ILE A 54 7.50 -4.57 10.89
CA ILE A 54 6.22 -5.24 11.05
C ILE A 54 5.89 -5.30 12.54
N LYS A 55 4.68 -4.87 12.91
CA LYS A 55 4.15 -4.90 14.26
C LYS A 55 2.82 -5.62 14.28
N PHE A 56 2.56 -6.35 15.37
CA PHE A 56 1.29 -7.05 15.53
C PHE A 56 0.32 -6.28 16.42
N HIS A 57 -0.97 -6.41 16.14
CA HIS A 57 -2.05 -5.87 16.96
C HIS A 57 -3.32 -6.72 16.87
N LYS A 58 -4.34 -6.43 17.69
CA LYS A 58 -5.58 -7.21 17.77
C LYS A 58 -6.75 -6.71 16.91
N LYS A 59 -6.56 -5.68 16.08
CA LYS A 59 -7.64 -5.10 15.25
C LYS A 59 -7.73 -5.83 13.90
N GLU A 60 -8.93 -6.02 13.36
CA GLU A 60 -9.17 -6.62 12.03
C GLU A 60 -8.96 -5.61 10.90
N GLN A 61 -7.73 -5.11 10.76
CA GLN A 61 -7.30 -4.17 9.73
C GLN A 61 -5.76 -4.22 9.60
N ILE A 62 -5.20 -3.83 8.46
CA ILE A 62 -3.75 -3.64 8.34
C ILE A 62 -3.51 -2.14 8.17
N ILE A 63 -2.67 -1.56 9.02
CA ILE A 63 -2.34 -0.13 9.00
C ILE A 63 -0.93 0.04 8.44
N ILE A 64 -0.80 0.83 7.38
CA ILE A 64 0.48 1.14 6.74
C ILE A 64 0.83 2.59 7.09
N THR A 65 1.87 2.77 7.90
CA THR A 65 2.41 4.09 8.24
C THR A 65 3.70 4.35 7.47
N ASN A 66 3.69 5.38 6.63
CA ASN A 66 4.84 5.78 5.83
C ASN A 66 5.63 6.92 6.50
N ILE A 67 6.96 6.86 6.46
CA ILE A 67 7.82 7.91 7.00
C ILE A 67 8.02 9.00 5.94
N GLY A 68 7.30 10.12 6.10
CA GLY A 68 7.38 11.28 5.20
C GLY A 68 6.38 11.27 4.04
N GLU A 69 5.49 10.28 3.98
CA GLU A 69 4.36 10.20 3.06
C GLU A 69 3.11 9.82 3.87
N LEU A 70 1.92 10.02 3.29
CA LEU A 70 0.68 9.53 3.90
C LEU A 70 0.56 8.01 3.75
N GLY A 71 -0.10 7.39 4.72
CA GLY A 71 -0.31 5.95 4.81
C GLY A 71 -1.58 5.46 4.14
N GLY A 72 -2.02 4.30 4.60
CA GLY A 72 -3.25 3.65 4.16
C GLY A 72 -3.68 2.53 5.10
N GLN A 73 -4.89 2.01 4.85
CA GLN A 73 -5.46 0.91 5.60
C GLN A 73 -6.08 -0.13 4.66
N ILE A 74 -5.80 -1.40 4.93
CA ILE A 74 -6.49 -2.54 4.33
C ILE A 74 -7.51 -3.08 5.34
N GLY A 75 -8.71 -3.36 4.87
CA GLY A 75 -9.82 -3.87 5.67
C GLY A 75 -11.06 -2.99 5.58
N PHE A 76 -12.16 -3.49 6.12
CA PHE A 76 -13.47 -2.84 6.02
C PHE A 76 -13.66 -1.58 6.87
N PRO A 77 -12.99 -1.38 8.02
CA PRO A 77 -13.08 -0.09 8.70
C PRO A 77 -12.48 1.01 7.81
N GLU A 78 -13.19 2.13 7.69
CA GLU A 78 -12.75 3.25 6.88
C GLU A 78 -11.74 4.12 7.69
N PRO A 79 -10.54 4.41 7.14
CA PRO A 79 -9.57 5.32 7.76
C PRO A 79 -9.91 6.78 7.46
N PRO A 80 -9.18 7.77 8.03
CA PRO A 80 -9.32 9.18 7.64
C PRO A 80 -9.17 9.39 6.11
N GLU A 81 -9.83 10.40 5.55
CA GLU A 81 -9.84 10.69 4.09
C GLU A 81 -8.46 11.04 3.49
N THR A 82 -7.47 11.30 4.34
CA THR A 82 -6.08 11.53 3.91
C THR A 82 -5.34 10.22 3.56
N GLU A 83 -5.80 9.11 4.13
CA GLU A 83 -5.20 7.79 3.97
C GLU A 83 -5.88 7.01 2.85
N VAL A 84 -5.10 6.18 2.16
CA VAL A 84 -5.65 5.28 1.14
C VAL A 84 -6.46 4.18 1.81
N TRP A 85 -7.72 4.03 1.42
CA TRP A 85 -8.57 2.93 1.89
C TRP A 85 -8.66 1.81 0.86
N ILE A 86 -8.43 0.58 1.33
CA ILE A 86 -8.52 -0.65 0.54
C ILE A 86 -9.51 -1.60 1.24
N PRO A 87 -10.81 -1.52 0.91
CA PRO A 87 -11.86 -2.27 1.60
C PRO A 87 -11.93 -3.72 1.11
N VAL A 88 -10.91 -4.53 1.41
CA VAL A 88 -10.80 -5.95 1.01
C VAL A 88 -10.36 -6.81 2.19
N ASP A 89 -10.53 -8.13 2.07
CA ASP A 89 -9.99 -9.11 3.01
C ASP A 89 -8.49 -8.91 3.23
N LEU A 90 -8.06 -9.03 4.49
CA LEU A 90 -6.74 -8.59 4.94
C LEU A 90 -5.59 -9.33 4.24
N GLN A 91 -5.65 -10.67 4.15
CA GLN A 91 -4.61 -11.45 3.48
C GLN A 91 -4.53 -11.11 1.99
N VAL A 92 -5.68 -11.03 1.30
CA VAL A 92 -5.75 -10.69 -0.12
C VAL A 92 -5.15 -9.30 -0.38
N GLY A 93 -5.55 -8.30 0.41
CA GLY A 93 -5.03 -6.95 0.26
C GLY A 93 -3.53 -6.85 0.57
N PHE A 94 -3.04 -7.61 1.56
CA PHE A 94 -1.62 -7.62 1.91
C PHE A 94 -0.76 -8.26 0.81
N ASP A 95 -1.21 -9.40 0.28
CA ASP A 95 -0.51 -10.12 -0.79
C ASP A 95 -0.44 -9.25 -2.06
N GLU A 96 -1.56 -8.67 -2.48
CA GLU A 96 -1.63 -7.79 -3.65
C GLU A 96 -0.78 -6.52 -3.46
N LEU A 97 -0.81 -5.90 -2.28
CA LEU A 97 0.04 -4.75 -1.98
C LEU A 97 1.52 -5.11 -2.05
N SER A 98 1.90 -6.26 -1.49
CA SER A 98 3.29 -6.74 -1.50
C SER A 98 3.79 -6.98 -2.93
N LEU A 99 2.98 -7.64 -3.75
CA LEU A 99 3.25 -7.87 -5.18
C LEU A 99 3.36 -6.56 -5.95
N GLU A 100 2.47 -5.62 -5.70
CA GLU A 100 2.46 -4.31 -6.34
C GLU A 100 3.72 -3.50 -6.02
N VAL A 101 4.13 -3.45 -4.74
CA VAL A 101 5.35 -2.76 -4.31
C VAL A 101 6.57 -3.35 -5.00
N ILE A 102 6.70 -4.68 -5.03
CA ILE A 102 7.80 -5.37 -5.73
C ILE A 102 7.79 -5.04 -7.23
N ARG A 103 6.60 -5.05 -7.86
CA ARG A 103 6.46 -4.77 -9.29
C ARG A 103 6.90 -3.35 -9.64
N LEU A 104 6.42 -2.36 -8.89
CA LEU A 104 6.78 -0.96 -9.12
C LEU A 104 8.26 -0.69 -8.84
N ALA A 105 8.78 -1.23 -7.73
CA ALA A 105 10.20 -1.09 -7.39
C ALA A 105 11.10 -1.75 -8.44
N GLY A 106 10.76 -2.96 -8.90
CA GLY A 106 11.47 -3.67 -9.97
C GLY A 106 11.40 -2.96 -11.33
N ALA A 107 10.35 -2.18 -11.58
CA ALA A 107 10.27 -1.30 -12.74
C ALA A 107 11.11 -0.01 -12.57
N GLY A 108 11.67 0.25 -11.40
CA GLY A 108 12.49 1.42 -11.10
C GLY A 108 11.71 2.63 -10.59
N TYR A 109 10.44 2.48 -10.22
CA TYR A 109 9.70 3.54 -9.53
C TYR A 109 10.28 3.78 -8.12
N PRO A 110 10.39 5.03 -7.63
CA PRO A 110 9.96 6.30 -8.26
C PRO A 110 11.02 6.96 -9.17
N GLY A 111 12.21 6.37 -9.33
CA GLY A 111 13.32 6.98 -10.09
C GLY A 111 13.15 6.97 -11.62
N CYS A 112 12.28 6.11 -12.14
CA CYS A 112 11.96 6.00 -13.56
C CYS A 112 10.67 6.76 -13.92
N VAL A 113 10.75 7.65 -14.90
CA VAL A 113 9.58 8.33 -15.50
C VAL A 113 8.73 7.32 -16.27
N GLY A 114 7.42 7.29 -16.02
CA GLY A 114 6.46 6.39 -16.68
C GLY A 114 6.33 4.99 -16.03
N CYS A 115 7.20 4.65 -15.08
CA CYS A 115 7.17 3.34 -14.40
C CYS A 115 6.13 3.25 -13.26
N GLY A 116 5.36 4.32 -12.99
CA GLY A 116 4.36 4.37 -11.91
C GLY A 116 2.98 3.83 -12.27
N GLY A 117 2.72 3.50 -13.54
CA GLY A 117 1.40 3.12 -14.06
C GLY A 117 0.51 4.31 -14.43
N GLU A 118 -0.62 4.03 -15.08
CA GLU A 118 -1.53 5.06 -15.65
C GLU A 118 -2.05 6.03 -14.58
N ASP A 119 -2.39 5.52 -13.40
CA ASP A 119 -2.90 6.31 -12.27
C ASP A 119 -1.81 7.16 -11.58
N ALA A 120 -0.55 7.17 -12.06
CA ALA A 120 0.56 7.93 -11.46
C ALA A 120 0.70 9.37 -11.97
N GLU A 121 0.04 9.71 -13.07
CA GLU A 121 0.16 11.04 -13.69
C GLU A 121 -0.65 12.11 -12.97
N LEU A 122 -1.72 11.70 -12.27
CA LEU A 122 -2.63 12.60 -11.57
C LEU A 122 -2.56 12.39 -10.06
N PRO A 123 -2.76 13.46 -9.25
CA PRO A 123 -2.90 13.33 -7.81
C PRO A 123 -4.03 12.38 -7.43
N TRP A 124 -3.78 11.57 -6.41
CA TRP A 124 -4.79 10.68 -5.86
C TRP A 124 -5.91 11.46 -5.15
N GLN A 125 -7.16 11.17 -5.52
CA GLN A 125 -8.36 11.79 -4.95
C GLN A 125 -9.15 10.75 -4.17
N GLU A 126 -8.75 10.51 -2.92
CA GLU A 126 -9.32 9.49 -2.05
C GLU A 126 -10.86 9.60 -1.95
N THR A 127 -11.37 10.80 -1.69
CA THR A 127 -12.82 11.03 -1.53
C THR A 127 -13.64 10.67 -2.77
N GLU A 128 -13.10 10.86 -3.98
CA GLU A 128 -13.77 10.48 -5.22
C GLU A 128 -13.75 8.96 -5.41
N ILE A 129 -12.66 8.28 -5.03
CA ILE A 129 -12.56 6.83 -5.07
C ILE A 129 -13.52 6.19 -4.06
N ARG A 130 -13.65 6.75 -2.85
CA ARG A 130 -14.59 6.27 -1.83
C ARG A 130 -16.03 6.34 -2.28
N LYS A 131 -16.44 7.46 -2.87
CA LYS A 131 -17.79 7.59 -3.48
C LYS A 131 -18.05 6.51 -4.52
N MET A 132 -17.03 6.08 -5.29
CA MET A 132 -17.19 5.02 -6.27
C MET A 132 -17.37 3.63 -5.62
N PHE A 133 -16.87 3.40 -4.41
CA PHE A 133 -17.17 2.18 -3.65
C PHE A 133 -18.62 2.15 -3.17
N ASP A 134 -19.18 3.29 -2.74
CA ASP A 134 -20.55 3.40 -2.23
C ASP A 134 -21.64 3.29 -3.31
N LEU A 135 -21.27 3.57 -4.57
CA LEU A 135 -22.18 3.52 -5.73
C LEU A 135 -22.36 2.10 -6.29
N GLN A 136 -21.82 1.07 -5.64
CA GLN A 136 -21.82 -0.33 -6.11
C GLN A 136 -22.35 -1.31 -5.08
#